data_AF-A0AA37WSB4-F1
#
_entry.id   AF-A0AA37WSB4-F1
#
_cell.length_a   1.000
_cell.length_b   1.000
_cell.length_c   1.000
_cell.angle_alpha   90.00
_cell.angle_beta   90.00
_cell.angle_gamma   90.00
#
_symmetry.space_group_name_H-M   'P 1'
#
loop_
_entity.id
_entity.type
_entity.pdbx_description
1 polymer ?
#
loop_
_entity_poly.entity_id
_entity_poly.type
_entity_poly.pdbx_seq_one_letter_code
_entity_poly.pdbx_strand_id
1 'polypeptide(L)'
;MSDDAPGQTLSVYYDGGCPLCRAEIDQYRRCAGAERLAFVDVGRGVPEPALGPDLPRDAALRRFHVRTAEGQLVSGAAAFARLWQSLPGWRWLGRLIDWRVLGVRPVLPVAEAAYRLSLTVRPRLARLVARRSGA
;
A
#
# COMPACT_ATOMS: atom_id res chain seq x y z
N MET A 1 0.96 -6.00 -32.68
CA MET A 1 1.98 -6.58 -31.77
C MET A 1 2.24 -5.54 -30.71
N SER A 2 1.64 -5.73 -29.53
CA SER A 2 1.81 -4.81 -28.40
C SER A 2 3.20 -5.01 -27.81
N ASP A 3 3.99 -3.95 -27.86
CA ASP A 3 5.30 -3.82 -27.25
C ASP A 3 5.11 -3.85 -25.72
N ASP A 4 5.38 -5.00 -25.10
CA ASP A 4 5.42 -5.18 -23.64
C ASP A 4 6.74 -4.59 -23.14
N ALA A 5 6.81 -3.26 -23.05
CA ALA A 5 7.87 -2.61 -22.31
C ALA A 5 7.80 -3.11 -20.85
N PRO A 6 8.93 -3.40 -20.16
CA PRO A 6 8.93 -3.76 -18.74
C PRO A 6 8.47 -2.56 -17.92
N GLY A 7 7.15 -2.42 -17.82
CA GLY A 7 6.48 -1.20 -17.40
C GLY A 7 6.45 -1.11 -15.89
N GLN A 8 7.26 -0.21 -15.32
CA GLN A 8 7.01 0.54 -14.09
C GLN A 8 6.18 -0.18 -13.00
N THR A 9 6.47 -1.45 -12.71
CA THR A 9 5.59 -2.28 -11.89
C THR A 9 5.81 -1.95 -10.42
N LEU A 10 4.92 -1.14 -9.85
CA LEU A 10 4.91 -0.85 -8.42
C LEU A 10 4.56 -2.14 -7.67
N SER A 11 5.47 -2.62 -6.84
CA SER A 11 5.25 -3.78 -5.99
C SER A 11 4.64 -3.33 -4.65
N VAL A 12 3.53 -3.94 -4.27
CA VAL A 12 2.74 -3.59 -3.08
C VAL A 12 2.83 -4.73 -2.09
N TYR A 13 3.49 -4.50 -0.95
CA TYR A 13 3.66 -5.50 0.09
C TYR A 13 2.59 -5.29 1.17
N TYR A 14 1.84 -6.36 1.47
CA TYR A 14 0.77 -6.32 2.45
C TYR A 14 0.70 -7.61 3.27
N ASP A 15 0.03 -7.53 4.42
CA ASP A 15 -0.26 -8.68 5.28
C ASP A 15 -1.66 -9.23 4.97
N GLY A 16 -1.73 -10.38 4.29
CA GLY A 16 -2.98 -11.08 4.02
C GLY A 16 -3.61 -11.76 5.25
N GLY A 17 -2.86 -11.93 6.34
CA GLY A 17 -3.37 -12.44 7.61
C GLY A 17 -4.22 -11.43 8.38
N CYS A 18 -4.08 -10.13 8.07
CA CYS A 18 -4.89 -9.07 8.66
C CYS A 18 -6.15 -8.80 7.80
N PRO A 19 -7.38 -9.05 8.32
CA PRO A 19 -8.61 -8.89 7.54
C PRO A 19 -8.85 -7.44 7.07
N LEU A 20 -8.35 -6.45 7.82
CA LEU A 20 -8.43 -5.04 7.43
C LEU A 20 -7.51 -4.74 6.24
N CYS A 21 -6.24 -5.15 6.32
CA CYS A 21 -5.27 -4.94 5.24
C CYS A 21 -5.69 -5.69 3.98
N ARG A 22 -6.18 -6.93 4.12
CA ARG A 22 -6.74 -7.69 3.01
C ARG A 22 -7.92 -6.98 2.35
N ALA A 23 -8.90 -6.54 3.12
CA ALA A 23 -10.08 -5.85 2.58
C ALA A 23 -9.72 -4.56 1.84
N GLU A 24 -8.74 -3.81 2.36
CA GLU A 24 -8.23 -2.59 1.73
C GLU A 24 -7.52 -2.90 0.40
N ILE A 25 -6.65 -3.91 0.37
CA ILE A 25 -5.95 -4.32 -0.86
C ILE A 25 -6.92 -4.90 -1.91
N ASP A 26 -7.90 -5.69 -1.48
CA ASP A 26 -8.94 -6.23 -2.37
C ASP A 26 -9.77 -5.11 -3.01
N GLN A 27 -9.98 -3.99 -2.31
CA GLN A 27 -10.61 -2.81 -2.90
C GLN A 27 -9.75 -2.20 -4.01
N TYR A 28 -8.45 -2.04 -3.78
CA TYR A 28 -7.53 -1.48 -4.78
C TYR A 28 -7.34 -2.42 -5.98
N ARG A 29 -7.31 -3.74 -5.76
CA ARG A 29 -7.23 -4.75 -6.83
C ARG A 29 -8.38 -4.69 -7.83
N ARG A 30 -9.55 -4.21 -7.39
CA ARG A 30 -10.73 -4.01 -8.25
C ARG A 30 -10.71 -2.70 -9.05
N CYS A 31 -9.76 -1.80 -8.77
CA CYS A 31 -9.65 -0.54 -9.49
C CYS A 31 -8.97 -0.74 -10.85
N ALA A 32 -9.42 0.00 -11.86
CA ALA A 32 -8.71 0.06 -13.14
C ALA A 32 -7.26 0.54 -12.93
N GLY A 33 -6.29 -0.09 -13.60
CA GLY A 33 -4.86 0.17 -13.46
C GLY A 33 -4.17 -0.71 -12.41
N ALA A 34 -4.92 -1.46 -11.59
CA ALA A 34 -4.36 -2.38 -10.62
C ALA A 34 -3.65 -3.58 -11.27
N GLU A 35 -4.01 -3.91 -12.52
CA GLU A 35 -3.35 -4.95 -13.32
C GLU A 35 -1.86 -4.67 -13.60
N ARG A 36 -1.43 -3.42 -13.41
CA ARG A 36 -0.04 -2.96 -13.58
C ARG A 36 0.76 -2.99 -12.28
N LEU A 37 0.13 -3.40 -11.18
CA LEU A 37 0.72 -3.43 -9.84
C LEU A 37 0.96 -4.88 -9.41
N ALA A 38 2.12 -5.13 -8.80
CA ALA A 38 2.45 -6.45 -8.27
C ALA A 38 2.08 -6.52 -6.79
N PHE A 39 1.02 -7.22 -6.42
CA PHE A 39 0.62 -7.37 -5.01
C PHE A 39 1.27 -8.59 -4.38
N VAL A 40 2.12 -8.38 -3.36
CA VAL A 40 2.88 -9.41 -2.66
C VAL A 40 2.33 -9.60 -1.25
N ASP A 41 1.79 -10.78 -0.98
CA ASP A 41 1.27 -11.16 0.34
C ASP A 41 2.39 -11.71 1.24
N VAL A 42 2.86 -10.88 2.17
CA VAL A 42 3.95 -11.25 3.08
C VAL A 42 3.48 -12.20 4.18
N GLY A 43 2.19 -12.17 4.51
CA GLY A 43 1.56 -13.01 5.54
C GLY A 43 1.46 -14.48 5.14
N ARG A 44 1.50 -14.78 3.83
CA ARG A 44 1.43 -16.15 3.29
C ARG A 44 2.78 -16.87 3.15
N GLY A 45 3.84 -16.34 3.75
CA GLY A 45 5.14 -17.05 3.83
C GLY A 45 6.04 -16.84 2.62
N VAL A 46 5.91 -15.72 1.89
CA VAL A 46 6.88 -15.32 0.86
C VAL A 46 8.29 -15.32 1.46
N PRO A 47 9.28 -16.03 0.87
CA PRO A 47 10.62 -16.13 1.45
C PRO A 47 11.28 -14.75 1.53
N GLU A 48 12.03 -14.48 2.61
CA GLU A 48 12.65 -13.16 2.86
C GLU A 48 13.50 -12.61 1.69
N PRO A 49 14.27 -13.43 0.95
CA PRO A 49 14.98 -12.96 -0.24
C PRO A 49 14.07 -12.30 -1.29
N ALA A 50 12.80 -12.70 -1.39
CA ALA A 50 11.85 -12.12 -2.34
C ALA A 50 11.28 -10.76 -1.89
N LEU A 51 11.42 -10.41 -0.60
CA LEU A 51 11.11 -9.07 -0.09
C LEU A 51 12.22 -8.06 -0.44
N GLY A 52 13.41 -8.56 -0.78
CA GLY A 52 14.62 -7.78 -0.99
C GLY A 52 15.33 -7.42 0.32
N PRO A 53 16.62 -7.07 0.26
CA PRO A 53 17.47 -6.92 1.44
C PRO A 53 17.04 -5.79 2.38
N ASP A 54 16.35 -4.77 1.86
CA ASP A 54 15.99 -3.57 2.62
C ASP A 54 14.63 -3.66 3.35
N LEU A 55 13.90 -4.77 3.20
CA LEU A 55 12.57 -4.96 3.81
C LEU A 55 12.53 -6.24 4.66
N PRO A 56 12.81 -6.16 5.98
CA PRO A 56 12.64 -7.31 6.86
C PRO A 56 11.16 -7.67 6.99
N ARG A 57 10.86 -8.97 7.12
CA ARG A 57 9.48 -9.47 7.20
C ARG A 57 8.66 -8.78 8.28
N ASP A 58 9.23 -8.60 9.47
CA ASP A 58 8.52 -7.96 10.60
C ASP A 58 8.08 -6.52 10.26
N ALA A 59 8.95 -5.74 9.59
CA ALA A 59 8.58 -4.40 9.15
C ALA A 59 7.45 -4.42 8.11
N ALA A 60 7.52 -5.35 7.15
CA ALA A 60 6.49 -5.54 6.13
C ALA A 60 5.11 -5.94 6.70
N LEU A 61 5.09 -6.71 7.80
CA LEU A 61 3.85 -7.06 8.50
C LEU A 61 3.33 -5.90 9.36
N ARG A 62 4.23 -5.11 9.96
CA ARG A 62 3.84 -4.00 10.84
C ARG A 62 3.31 -2.78 10.07
N ARG A 63 3.86 -2.45 8.91
CA ARG A 63 3.51 -1.25 8.14
C ARG A 63 3.28 -1.56 6.66
N PHE A 64 2.50 -0.71 6.00
CA PHE A 64 2.24 -0.80 4.56
C PHE A 64 3.46 -0.32 3.77
N HIS A 65 3.87 -1.09 2.78
CA HIS A 65 5.07 -0.81 1.98
C HIS A 65 4.80 -0.99 0.48
N VAL A 66 5.44 -0.14 -0.32
CA VAL A 66 5.51 -0.30 -1.76
C VAL A 66 6.96 -0.16 -2.22
N ARG A 67 7.34 -0.91 -3.25
CA ARG A 67 8.62 -0.75 -3.94
C ARG A 67 8.36 -0.26 -5.36
N THR A 68 9.03 0.82 -5.75
CA THR A 68 8.96 1.35 -7.11
C THR A 68 9.79 0.49 -8.07
N ALA A 69 9.59 0.67 -9.38
CA ALA A 69 10.37 -0.05 -10.39
C ALA A 69 11.88 0.27 -10.31
N GLU A 70 12.23 1.44 -9.76
CA GLU A 70 13.59 1.87 -9.49
C GLU A 70 14.18 1.25 -8.20
N GLY A 71 13.44 0.34 -7.55
CA GLY A 71 13.86 -0.35 -6.33
C GLY A 71 13.64 0.44 -5.04
N GLN A 72 13.09 1.66 -5.11
CA GLN A 72 12.89 2.50 -3.93
C GLN A 72 11.77 1.96 -3.04
N LEU A 73 12.09 1.67 -1.78
CA LEU A 73 11.14 1.22 -0.79
C LEU A 73 10.51 2.41 -0.06
N VAL A 74 9.19 2.50 -0.13
CA VAL A 74 8.40 3.56 0.50
C VAL A 74 7.42 2.92 1.48
N SER A 75 7.20 3.54 2.63
CA SER A 75 6.30 3.03 3.68
C SER A 75 5.21 4.03 4.10
N GLY A 76 4.16 3.52 4.76
CA GLY A 76 3.12 4.33 5.39
C GLY A 76 2.27 5.16 4.42
N ALA A 77 1.93 6.39 4.80
CA ALA A 77 1.11 7.27 3.97
C ALA A 77 1.77 7.58 2.61
N ALA A 78 3.10 7.66 2.57
CA ALA A 78 3.83 7.87 1.32
C ALA A 78 3.69 6.67 0.37
N ALA A 79 3.59 5.45 0.90
CA ALA A 79 3.34 4.25 0.11
C ALA A 79 1.93 4.25 -0.50
N PHE A 80 0.92 4.66 0.26
CA PHE A 80 -0.45 4.85 -0.26
C PHE A 80 -0.52 5.95 -1.32
N ALA A 81 0.18 7.06 -1.12
CA ALA A 81 0.25 8.12 -2.13
C ALA A 81 0.78 7.59 -3.47
N ARG A 82 1.86 6.79 -3.44
CA ARG A 82 2.41 6.14 -4.64
C ARG A 82 1.42 5.16 -5.27
N LEU A 83 0.77 4.31 -4.46
CA LEU A 83 -0.28 3.41 -4.94
C LEU A 83 -1.40 4.17 -5.66
N TRP A 84 -1.93 5.22 -5.06
CA TRP A 84 -3.01 6.01 -5.64
C TRP A 84 -2.58 6.81 -6.86
N GLN A 85 -1.32 7.25 -6.93
CA GLN A 85 -0.76 7.85 -8.14
C GLN A 85 -0.69 6.85 -9.31
N SER A 86 -0.52 5.55 -9.03
CA SER A 86 -0.53 4.51 -10.05
C SER A 86 -1.94 4.07 -10.48
N LEU A 87 -2.98 4.35 -9.68
CA LEU A 87 -4.37 3.98 -9.98
C LEU A 87 -5.12 5.16 -10.64
N PRO A 88 -5.50 5.12 -11.94
CA PRO A 88 -6.14 6.23 -12.65
C PRO A 88 -7.33 6.89 -11.93
N GLY A 89 -8.21 6.11 -11.30
CA GLY A 89 -9.35 6.64 -10.54
C GLY A 89 -8.98 7.34 -9.22
N TRP A 90 -7.80 7.04 -8.67
CA TRP A 90 -7.33 7.55 -7.38
C TRP A 90 -6.17 8.55 -7.52
N ARG A 91 -5.73 8.84 -8.75
CA ARG A 91 -4.63 9.77 -9.05
C ARG A 91 -4.80 11.15 -8.42
N TRP A 92 -6.03 11.64 -8.32
CA TRP A 92 -6.32 12.92 -7.68
C TRP A 92 -6.03 12.89 -6.17
N LEU A 93 -6.33 11.78 -5.50
CA LEU A 93 -6.08 11.56 -4.08
C LEU A 93 -4.57 11.43 -3.79
N GLY A 94 -3.86 10.69 -4.65
CA GLY A 94 -2.40 10.60 -4.60
C GLY A 94 -1.71 11.96 -4.80
N ARG A 95 -2.23 12.80 -5.70
CA ARG A 95 -1.76 14.19 -5.88
C ARG A 95 -2.10 15.10 -4.70
N LEU A 96 -3.24 14.89 -4.05
CA LEU A 96 -3.66 15.67 -2.88
C LEU A 96 -2.73 15.43 -1.69
N ILE A 97 -2.38 14.17 -1.40
CA ILE A 97 -1.40 13.85 -0.34
C ILE A 97 -0.02 14.40 -0.70
N ASP A 98 0.36 14.30 -1.97
CA ASP A 98 1.65 14.79 -2.46
C ASP A 98 1.67 16.30 -2.73
N TRP A 99 0.58 16.99 -2.42
CA TRP A 99 0.44 18.40 -2.73
C TRP A 99 1.45 19.22 -1.93
N ARG A 100 2.28 19.98 -2.67
CA ARG A 100 3.29 20.86 -2.10
C ARG A 100 2.74 22.29 -2.02
N VAL A 101 2.72 22.85 -0.83
CA VAL A 101 2.44 24.26 -0.57
C VAL A 101 3.73 24.86 -0.03
N LEU A 102 4.31 25.85 -0.72
CA LEU A 102 5.57 26.51 -0.30
C LEU A 102 6.72 25.53 -0.01
N GLY A 103 6.87 24.48 -0.84
CA GLY A 103 7.94 23.50 -0.72
C GLY A 103 7.72 22.42 0.35
N VAL A 104 6.75 22.59 1.25
CA VAL A 104 6.36 21.60 2.27
C VAL A 104 5.16 20.77 1.81
N ARG A 105 5.04 19.53 2.33
CA ARG A 105 3.91 18.62 2.07
C ARG A 105 3.01 18.60 3.31
N PRO A 106 2.14 19.60 3.54
CA PRO A 106 1.40 19.74 4.80
C PRO A 106 0.38 18.61 5.03
N VAL A 107 -0.11 17.99 3.96
CA VAL A 107 -1.09 16.90 4.00
C VAL A 107 -0.44 15.58 4.41
N LEU A 108 0.82 15.35 4.06
CA LEU A 108 1.54 14.13 4.36
C LEU A 108 1.67 13.81 5.87
N PRO A 109 2.07 14.74 6.77
CA PRO A 109 2.14 14.45 8.20
C PRO A 109 0.77 14.20 8.81
N VAL A 110 -0.29 14.87 8.32
CA VAL A 110 -1.67 14.62 8.74
C VAL A 110 -2.12 13.23 8.30
N ALA A 111 -1.85 12.85 7.05
CA ALA A 111 -2.13 11.51 6.54
C ALA A 111 -1.33 10.44 7.29
N GLU A 112 -0.07 10.69 7.63
CA GLU A 112 0.77 9.78 8.41
C GLU A 112 0.29 9.67 9.87
N ALA A 113 -0.23 10.76 10.45
CA ALA A 113 -0.85 10.74 11.77
C ALA A 113 -2.17 9.96 11.76
N ALA A 114 -3.04 10.18 10.76
CA ALA A 114 -4.27 9.43 10.57
C ALA A 114 -3.98 7.93 10.32
N TYR A 115 -2.96 7.62 9.51
CA TYR A 115 -2.46 6.27 9.30
C TYR A 115 -1.98 5.64 10.61
N ARG A 116 -1.11 6.31 11.37
CA ARG A 116 -0.66 5.80 12.68
C ARG A 116 -1.81 5.61 13.67
N LEU A 117 -2.80 6.48 13.65
CA LEU A 117 -3.99 6.32 14.46
C LEU A 117 -4.76 5.06 14.05
N SER A 118 -4.95 4.83 12.75
CA SER A 118 -5.61 3.62 12.26
C SER A 118 -4.81 2.36 12.60
N LEU A 119 -3.47 2.43 12.64
CA LEU A 119 -2.61 1.36 13.14
C LEU A 119 -2.86 1.02 14.61
N THR A 120 -3.08 2.03 15.47
CA THR A 120 -3.40 1.82 16.90
C THR A 120 -4.82 1.31 17.09
N VAL A 121 -5.75 1.71 16.22
CA VAL A 121 -7.15 1.23 16.23
C VAL A 121 -7.28 -0.13 15.53
N ARG A 122 -6.23 -0.63 14.84
CA ARG A 122 -6.21 -1.94 14.14
C ARG A 122 -6.86 -3.09 14.89
N PRO A 123 -6.56 -3.40 16.16
CA PRO A 123 -7.19 -4.55 16.82
C PRO A 123 -8.72 -4.38 16.99
N ARG A 124 -9.22 -3.14 17.05
CA ARG A 124 -10.66 -2.86 17.12
C ARG A 124 -11.33 -2.86 15.75
N LEU A 125 -10.68 -2.27 14.73
CA LEU A 125 -11.19 -2.28 13.36
C LEU A 125 -11.14 -3.68 12.74
N ALA A 126 -10.08 -4.45 12.99
CA ALA A 126 -9.99 -5.85 12.55
C ALA A 126 -11.15 -6.69 13.11
N ARG A 127 -11.55 -6.47 14.37
CA ARG A 127 -12.73 -7.12 14.96
C ARG A 127 -14.04 -6.69 14.30
N LEU A 128 -14.18 -5.43 13.91
CA LEU A 128 -15.38 -4.91 13.23
C LEU A 128 -15.49 -5.40 11.78
N VAL A 129 -14.36 -5.45 11.05
CA VAL A 129 -14.32 -5.97 9.68
C VAL A 129 -14.50 -7.49 9.66
N ALA A 130 -13.89 -8.23 10.60
CA ALA A 130 -14.10 -9.67 10.75
C ALA A 130 -15.57 -10.02 11.00
N ARG A 131 -16.32 -9.18 11.72
CA ARG A 131 -17.77 -9.34 11.91
C ARG A 131 -18.60 -9.12 10.64
N ARG A 132 -18.08 -8.34 9.67
CA ARG A 132 -18.76 -8.09 8.38
C ARG A 132 -18.44 -9.14 7.31
N SER A 133 -17.33 -9.87 7.44
CA SER A 133 -16.96 -10.94 6.50
C SER A 133 -17.50 -12.33 6.88
N GLY A 134 -18.27 -12.43 7.97
CA GLY A 134 -18.92 -13.65 8.43
C GLY A 134 -20.45 -13.61 8.38
N ALA A 135 -21.04 -12.74 7.54
CA ALA A 135 -22.48 -12.66 7.29
C ALA A 135 -22.76 -12.91 5.80
#